data_AF-A0A7Y6IWP3-F1
#
_entry.id   AF-A0A7Y6IWP3-F1
#
_cell.length_a   1.000
_cell.length_b   1.000
_cell.length_c   1.000
_cell.angle_alpha   90.00
_cell.angle_beta   90.00
_cell.angle_gamma   90.00
#
_symmetry.space_group_name_H-M   'P 1'
#
loop_
_entity.id
_entity.type
_entity.pdbx_description
1 polymer ?
#
loop_
_entity_poly.entity_id
_entity_poly.type
_entity_poly.pdbx_seq_one_letter_code
_entity_poly.pdbx_strand_id
1 'polypeptide(L)'
;MNHHDLIIEAARSWARGSCPMEAAVELLIHHGTWLRRSDFQTLAVDLEEPFAVIDWQAVHNALTRGQLPCSRGEDAMLRIALSIAYALPVELGPALTILDSTNLG
;
A
#
# COMPACT_ATOMS: atom_id res chain seq x y z
N MET A 1 16.73 2.80 14.81
CA MET A 1 15.69 2.50 13.81
C MET A 1 14.93 3.79 13.56
N ASN A 2 14.76 4.22 12.31
CA ASN A 2 13.95 5.41 12.01
C ASN A 2 12.45 5.02 11.98
N HIS A 3 11.53 5.99 12.02
CA HIS A 3 10.08 5.73 12.05
C HIS A 3 9.58 4.92 10.84
N HIS A 4 10.19 5.12 9.67
CA HIS A 4 9.83 4.41 8.46
C HIS A 4 10.25 2.93 8.51
N ASP A 5 11.46 2.64 8.98
CA ASP A 5 11.96 1.27 9.16
C ASP A 5 11.11 0.50 10.19
N LEU A 6 10.65 1.20 11.24
CA LEU A 6 9.72 0.65 12.23
C LEU A 6 8.40 0.22 11.57
N ILE A 7 7.78 1.10 10.78
CA ILE A 7 6.52 0.77 10.07
C ILE A 7 6.73 -0.40 9.11
N ILE A 8 7.86 -0.46 8.39
CA ILE A 8 8.17 -1.58 7.49
C ILE A 8 8.20 -2.91 8.26
N GLU A 9 8.96 -2.97 9.34
CA GLU A 9 9.10 -4.22 10.10
C GLU A 9 7.80 -4.62 10.79
N ALA A 10 7.06 -3.64 11.30
CA ALA A 10 5.77 -3.86 11.95
C ALA A 10 4.70 -4.32 10.94
N ALA A 11 4.69 -3.78 9.72
CA ALA A 11 3.78 -4.20 8.66
C ALA A 11 4.10 -5.61 8.15
N ARG A 12 5.40 -5.95 8.01
CA ARG A 12 5.84 -7.32 7.70
C ARG A 12 5.42 -8.31 8.77
N SER A 13 5.59 -7.94 10.04
CA SER A 13 5.19 -8.76 11.18
C SER A 13 3.68 -9.02 11.18
N TRP A 14 2.88 -8.02 10.83
CA TRP A 14 1.42 -8.14 10.74
C TRP A 14 0.97 -9.00 9.56
N ALA A 15 1.59 -8.84 8.39
CA ALA A 15 1.20 -9.56 7.18
C ALA A 15 1.56 -11.05 7.20
N ARG A 16 2.52 -11.44 8.06
CA ARG A 16 3.11 -12.77 8.10
C ARG A 16 2.06 -13.88 8.23
N GLY A 17 2.18 -14.89 7.38
CA GLY A 17 1.29 -16.06 7.36
C GLY A 17 0.11 -15.94 6.38
N SER A 18 0.01 -14.83 5.64
CA SER A 18 -0.94 -14.65 4.54
C SER A 18 -0.18 -14.19 3.29
N CYS A 19 0.06 -15.11 2.34
CA CYS A 19 0.78 -14.78 1.10
C CYS A 19 0.22 -13.55 0.35
N PRO A 20 -1.13 -13.35 0.25
CA PRO A 20 -1.66 -12.13 -0.35
C PRO A 20 -1.32 -10.87 0.45
N MET A 21 -1.42 -10.93 1.79
CA MET A 21 -1.08 -9.78 2.64
C MET A 21 0.41 -9.45 2.56
N GLU A 22 1.27 -10.46 2.60
CA GLU A 22 2.72 -10.32 2.43
C GLU A 22 3.05 -9.68 1.09
N ALA A 23 2.46 -10.18 -0.01
CA ALA A 23 2.70 -9.62 -1.34
C ALA A 23 2.22 -8.17 -1.49
N ALA A 24 1.05 -7.82 -0.93
CA ALA A 24 0.54 -6.45 -0.96
C ALA A 24 1.43 -5.49 -0.15
N VAL A 25 1.88 -5.92 1.03
CA VAL A 25 2.79 -5.13 1.89
C VAL A 25 4.15 -4.96 1.23
N GLU A 26 4.77 -6.04 0.72
CA GLU A 26 6.06 -5.95 0.02
C GLU A 26 5.97 -5.08 -1.24
N LEU A 27 4.85 -5.10 -1.97
CA LEU A 27 4.64 -4.20 -3.10
C LEU A 27 4.71 -2.72 -2.69
N LEU A 28 4.07 -2.35 -1.57
CA LEU A 28 4.13 -0.98 -1.06
C LEU A 28 5.52 -0.62 -0.50
N ILE A 29 6.22 -1.58 0.11
CA ILE A 29 7.60 -1.40 0.59
C ILE A 29 8.54 -1.15 -0.58
N HIS A 30 8.49 -1.98 -1.63
CA HIS A 30 9.33 -1.85 -2.81
C HIS A 30 9.03 -0.56 -3.59
N HIS A 31 7.76 -0.18 -3.72
CA HIS A 31 7.37 1.10 -4.32
C HIS A 31 7.92 2.32 -3.54
N GLY A 32 8.23 2.16 -2.25
CA GLY A 32 9.00 3.11 -1.46
C GLY A 32 8.32 4.44 -1.15
N THR A 33 7.10 4.68 -1.65
CA THR A 33 6.42 5.98 -1.56
C THR A 33 5.33 5.99 -0.49
N TRP A 34 4.33 5.09 -0.60
CA TRP A 34 3.13 5.12 0.24
C TRP A 34 3.42 5.01 1.74
N LEU A 35 4.32 4.12 2.16
CA LEU A 35 4.68 3.96 3.58
C LEU A 35 5.51 5.12 4.15
N ARG A 36 6.02 6.04 3.32
CA ARG A 36 6.72 7.26 3.78
C ARG A 36 5.80 8.47 3.89
N ARG A 37 4.63 8.40 3.28
CA ARG A 37 3.69 9.49 3.16
C ARG A 37 2.86 9.64 4.44
N SER A 38 2.89 10.83 5.04
CA SER A 38 2.19 11.10 6.31
C SER A 38 0.66 11.06 6.17
N ASP A 39 0.13 11.48 5.03
CA ASP A 39 -1.30 11.43 4.72
C ASP A 39 -1.80 9.98 4.60
N PHE A 40 -1.01 9.11 3.96
CA PHE A 40 -1.28 7.67 3.91
C PHE A 40 -1.19 7.02 5.30
N GLN A 41 -0.11 7.27 6.05
CA GLN A 41 0.05 6.72 7.39
C GLN A 41 -1.12 7.08 8.31
N THR A 42 -1.50 8.36 8.32
CA THR A 42 -2.62 8.86 9.16
C THR A 42 -3.95 8.24 8.76
N LEU A 43 -4.13 7.93 7.47
CA LEU A 43 -5.39 7.40 6.94
C LEU A 43 -5.53 5.89 7.11
N ALA A 44 -4.43 5.15 6.94
CA ALA A 44 -4.48 3.71 6.69
C ALA A 44 -3.60 2.88 7.61
N VAL A 45 -2.66 3.47 8.35
CA VAL A 45 -1.70 2.70 9.16
C VAL A 45 -2.04 2.85 10.63
N ASP A 46 -2.43 1.74 11.25
CA ASP A 46 -2.56 1.64 12.70
C ASP A 46 -1.32 0.93 13.25
N LEU A 47 -0.46 1.70 13.93
CA LEU A 47 0.81 1.22 14.46
C LEU A 47 0.65 0.83 15.94
N GLU A 48 0.60 -0.47 16.21
CA GLU A 48 0.60 -1.06 17.54
C GLU A 48 1.80 -1.99 17.68
N GLU A 49 2.96 -1.45 18.05
CA GLU A 49 4.21 -2.22 18.12
C GLU A 49 4.03 -3.56 18.88
N PRO A 50 4.46 -4.70 18.29
CA PRO A 50 5.35 -4.82 17.14
C PRO A 50 4.65 -4.94 15.77
N PHE A 51 3.37 -4.56 15.65
CA PHE A 51 2.55 -4.71 14.44
C PHE A 51 2.12 -3.37 13.85
N ALA A 52 1.96 -3.33 12.53
CA ALA A 52 1.33 -2.21 11.84
C ALA A 52 0.25 -2.76 10.90
N VAL A 53 -1.00 -2.48 11.22
CA VAL A 53 -2.16 -2.89 10.41
C VAL A 53 -2.36 -1.87 9.31
N ILE A 54 -2.44 -2.33 8.07
CA ILE A 54 -2.89 -1.49 6.95
C ILE A 54 -4.40 -1.70 6.80
N ASP A 55 -5.20 -0.68 7.13
CA ASP A 55 -6.64 -0.67 6.87
C ASP A 55 -6.89 -0.47 5.36
N TRP A 56 -6.86 -1.58 4.64
CA TRP A 56 -7.15 -1.62 3.22
C TRP A 56 -8.57 -1.13 2.88
N GLN A 57 -9.54 -1.23 3.80
CA GLN A 57 -10.89 -0.71 3.55
C GLN A 57 -10.90 0.82 3.60
N ALA A 58 -10.18 1.43 4.55
CA ALA A 58 -9.94 2.86 4.57
C ALA A 58 -9.23 3.32 3.28
N VAL A 59 -8.21 2.58 2.83
CA VAL A 59 -7.52 2.85 1.55
C VAL A 59 -8.47 2.82 0.36
N HIS A 60 -9.28 1.77 0.22
CA HIS A 60 -10.26 1.65 -0.88
C HIS A 60 -11.22 2.83 -0.92
N ASN A 61 -11.75 3.18 0.25
CA ASN A 61 -12.70 4.27 0.41
C ASN A 61 -12.08 5.62 0.07
N ALA A 62 -10.84 5.85 0.51
CA ALA A 62 -10.11 7.09 0.23
C ALA A 62 -9.77 7.25 -1.26
N LEU A 63 -9.33 6.16 -1.91
CA LEU A 63 -9.09 6.15 -3.35
C LEU A 63 -10.36 6.43 -4.15
N THR A 64 -11.47 5.79 -3.79
CA THR A 64 -12.76 5.95 -4.48
C THR A 64 -13.29 7.38 -4.34
N ARG A 65 -13.02 8.04 -3.21
CA ARG A 65 -13.41 9.42 -2.95
C ARG A 65 -12.38 10.48 -3.40
N GLY A 66 -11.25 10.07 -3.98
CA GLY A 66 -10.18 10.99 -4.39
C GLY A 66 -9.54 11.75 -3.22
N GLN A 67 -9.51 11.14 -2.03
CA GLN A 67 -9.01 11.77 -0.79
C GLN A 67 -7.49 11.65 -0.61
N LEU A 68 -6.82 10.90 -1.48
CA LEU A 68 -5.36 10.78 -1.51
C LEU A 68 -4.85 11.43 -2.81
N PRO A 69 -4.32 12.68 -2.74
CA PRO A 69 -3.68 13.30 -3.90
C PRO A 69 -2.50 12.45 -4.35
N CYS A 70 -2.56 11.88 -5.54
CA CYS A 70 -1.53 11.00 -6.03
C CYS A 70 -1.36 11.13 -7.54
N SER A 71 -0.16 10.82 -8.01
CA SER A 71 0.10 10.55 -9.40
C SER A 71 -0.66 9.30 -9.85
N ARG A 72 -0.84 9.16 -11.16
CA ARG A 72 -1.52 7.98 -11.71
C ARG A 72 -0.77 6.66 -11.45
N GLY A 73 0.56 6.70 -11.33
CA GLY A 73 1.38 5.52 -11.00
C GLY A 73 1.22 5.11 -9.53
N GLU A 74 1.22 6.07 -8.61
CA GLU A 74 0.91 5.83 -7.20
C GLU A 74 -0.50 5.24 -7.01
N ASP A 75 -1.52 5.79 -7.69
CA ASP A 75 -2.89 5.24 -7.69
C ASP A 75 -2.92 3.80 -8.21
N ALA A 76 -2.25 3.51 -9.33
CA ALA A 76 -2.18 2.18 -9.89
C ALA A 76 -1.52 1.18 -8.92
N MET A 77 -0.39 1.54 -8.32
CA MET A 77 0.31 0.69 -7.34
C MET A 77 -0.55 0.41 -6.12
N LEU A 78 -1.26 1.41 -5.60
CA LEU A 78 -2.13 1.24 -4.45
C LEU A 78 -3.35 0.36 -4.77
N ARG A 79 -3.92 0.49 -5.97
CA ARG A 79 -5.00 -0.39 -6.46
C ARG A 79 -4.55 -1.83 -6.65
N ILE A 80 -3.34 -2.05 -7.14
CA ILE A 80 -2.76 -3.40 -7.27
C ILE A 80 -2.58 -4.02 -5.88
N ALA A 81 -1.97 -3.28 -4.93
CA ALA A 81 -1.81 -3.76 -3.55
C ALA A 81 -3.17 -4.11 -2.92
N LEU A 82 -4.16 -3.25 -3.09
CA LEU A 82 -5.53 -3.46 -2.62
C LEU A 82 -6.20 -4.71 -3.23
N SER A 83 -6.01 -4.91 -4.53
CA SER A 83 -6.50 -6.09 -5.26
C SER A 83 -5.88 -7.37 -4.73
N ILE A 84 -4.57 -7.36 -4.44
CA ILE A 84 -3.88 -8.50 -3.84
C ILE A 84 -4.40 -8.77 -2.42
N ALA A 85 -4.52 -7.74 -1.58
CA ALA A 85 -4.90 -7.89 -0.17
C ALA A 85 -6.35 -8.37 0.05
N TYR A 86 -7.31 -7.88 -0.75
CA TYR A 86 -8.75 -8.19 -0.59
C TYR A 86 -9.39 -8.94 -1.75
N ALA A 87 -8.61 -9.42 -2.72
CA ALA A 87 -9.12 -10.05 -3.94
C ALA A 87 -10.15 -9.16 -4.68
N LEU A 88 -10.01 -7.83 -4.57
CA LEU A 88 -10.87 -6.89 -5.27
C LEU A 88 -10.52 -6.87 -6.76
N PRO A 89 -11.50 -6.91 -7.68
CA PRO A 89 -11.20 -6.84 -9.11
C PRO A 89 -10.48 -5.54 -9.47
N VAL A 90 -9.38 -5.64 -10.21
CA VAL A 90 -8.67 -4.49 -10.78
C VAL A 90 -8.55 -4.66 -12.29
N GLU A 91 -8.85 -3.61 -13.05
CA GLU A 91 -8.57 -3.61 -14.49
C GLU A 91 -7.07 -3.46 -14.73
N LEU A 92 -6.40 -4.58 -14.99
CA LEU A 92 -4.95 -4.62 -15.14
C LEU A 92 -4.44 -3.83 -16.35
N GLY A 93 -5.16 -3.82 -17.48
CA GLY A 93 -4.72 -3.10 -18.69
C GLY A 93 -4.47 -1.61 -18.44
N PRO A 94 -5.48 -0.85 -17.96
CA PRO A 94 -5.31 0.54 -17.55
C PRO A 94 -4.26 0.72 -16.46
N ALA A 95 -4.24 -0.15 -15.44
CA ALA A 95 -3.29 -0.05 -14.33
C ALA A 95 -1.82 -0.17 -14.81
N LEU A 96 -1.53 -1.17 -15.66
CA LEU A 96 -0.19 -1.44 -16.16
C LEU A 96 0.31 -0.39 -17.16
N THR A 97 -0.59 0.22 -17.93
CA THR A 97 -0.22 1.23 -18.95
C THR A 97 0.31 2.52 -18.32
N ILE A 98 0.05 2.74 -17.02
CA ILE A 98 0.36 3.99 -16.33
C ILE A 98 1.55 3.83 -15.36
N LEU A 99 2.08 2.62 -15.20
CA LEU A 99 3.33 2.39 -14.47
C LEU A 99 4.50 2.92 -15.30
N ASP A 100 5.25 3.87 -14.76
CA ASP A 100 6.54 4.29 -15.32
C ASP A 100 7.69 3.47 -14.70
N SER A 101 8.92 3.67 -15.19
CA SER A 101 10.12 3.00 -14.64
C SER A 101 10.40 3.32 -13.17
N THR A 102 9.93 4.46 -12.66
CA THR A 102 10.05 4.89 -11.26
C THR A 102 9.14 4.06 -10.34
N ASN A 103 8.04 3.52 -10.87
CA ASN A 103 7.10 2.68 -10.12
C ASN A 103 7.44 1.18 -10.12
N LEU A 104 8.42 0.78 -10.94
CA LEU A 104 8.86 -0.61 -11.10
C LEU A 104 10.16 -0.94 -10.34
N GLY A 105 10.81 0.07 -9.75
CA GLY A 105 12.13 -0.03 -9.13
C GLY A 105 12.10 0.00 -7.61
#